data_AF-A0A944AV07-F1
#
_entry.id   AF-A0A944AV07-F1
#
_cell.length_a   1.000
_cell.length_b   1.000
_cell.length_c   1.000
_cell.angle_alpha   90.00
_cell.angle_beta   90.00
_cell.angle_gamma   90.00
#
_symmetry.space_group_name_H-M   'P 1'
#
loop_
_entity.id
_entity.type
_entity.pdbx_description
1 polymer ?
#
loop_
_entity_poly.entity_id
_entity_poly.type
_entity_poly.pdbx_seq_one_letter_code
_entity_poly.pdbx_strand_id
1 'polypeptide(L)'
;MKTVITEHFLTTLDNPFNPYEDFDNWYFFDTDVRHQYHTCSYLERIAHSLFPNVSTTELNDEQFYMAMQEIVEFNPDLYTILDRDVEVERIDLIE
;
A
#
# COMPACT_ATOMS: atom_id res chain seq x y z
N MET A 1 8.12 9.42 25.06
CA MET A 1 9.01 9.90 23.98
C MET A 1 8.29 9.55 22.71
N LYS A 2 7.87 10.54 21.94
CA LYS A 2 7.17 10.28 20.69
C LYS A 2 8.15 9.74 19.66
N THR A 3 7.73 8.70 18.96
CA THR A 3 8.42 8.16 17.78
C THR A 3 7.53 8.47 16.58
N VAL A 4 8.13 8.77 15.44
CA VAL A 4 7.40 8.88 14.18
C VAL A 4 7.64 7.59 13.41
N ILE A 5 6.57 6.95 12.97
CA ILE A 5 6.60 5.87 11.99
C ILE A 5 6.00 6.39 10.69
N THR A 6 6.44 5.85 9.55
CA THR A 6 5.88 6.19 8.24
C THR A 6 5.12 4.98 7.71
N GLU A 7 3.84 5.17 7.41
CA GLU A 7 2.99 4.21 6.72
C GLU A 7 3.01 4.48 5.21
N HIS A 8 2.91 3.44 4.40
CA HIS A 8 2.98 3.53 2.94
C HIS A 8 1.69 3.03 2.29
N PHE A 9 1.17 3.79 1.32
CA PHE A 9 -0.07 3.45 0.61
C PHE A 9 0.12 3.50 -0.90
N LEU A 10 -0.16 2.40 -1.59
CA LEU A 10 -0.13 2.34 -3.05
C LEU A 10 -1.44 2.88 -3.64
N THR A 11 -1.33 3.75 -4.63
CA THR A 11 -2.49 4.28 -5.38
C THR A 11 -2.15 4.52 -6.85
N THR A 12 -3.16 4.66 -7.69
CA THR A 12 -2.97 5.18 -9.05
C THR A 12 -2.96 6.71 -9.06
N LEU A 13 -2.30 7.30 -10.07
CA LEU A 13 -2.17 8.75 -10.25
C LEU A 13 -3.48 9.47 -10.54
N ASP A 14 -4.48 8.74 -11.03
CA ASP A 14 -5.78 9.27 -11.44
C ASP A 14 -6.88 9.06 -10.39
N ASN A 15 -6.62 8.27 -9.33
CA ASN A 15 -7.58 8.08 -8.26
C ASN A 15 -7.68 9.38 -7.43
N PRO A 16 -8.85 10.05 -7.39
CA PRO A 16 -8.99 11.34 -6.73
C PRO A 16 -9.16 11.22 -5.21
N PHE A 17 -9.26 10.00 -4.68
CA PHE A 17 -9.45 9.73 -3.27
C PHE A 17 -8.14 9.29 -2.62
N ASN A 18 -7.95 9.64 -1.36
CA ASN A 18 -6.79 9.19 -0.61
C ASN A 18 -7.08 7.79 -0.03
N PRO A 19 -6.24 6.76 -0.30
CA PRO A 19 -6.44 5.39 0.17
C PRO A 19 -6.49 5.25 1.70
N TYR A 20 -5.88 6.19 2.42
CA TYR A 20 -5.91 6.23 3.88
C TYR A 20 -7.11 7.01 4.44
N GLU A 21 -7.46 8.16 3.85
CA GLU A 21 -8.50 9.04 4.40
C GLU A 21 -9.92 8.63 3.98
N ASP A 22 -10.08 8.05 2.78
CA ASP A 22 -11.37 7.72 2.17
C ASP A 22 -11.27 6.41 1.37
N PHE A 23 -10.94 5.32 2.09
CA PHE A 23 -10.71 4.01 1.50
C PHE A 23 -11.90 3.50 0.68
N ASP A 24 -13.14 3.74 1.13
CA ASP A 24 -14.33 3.22 0.44
C ASP A 24 -14.47 3.82 -0.97
N ASN A 25 -14.30 5.14 -1.11
CA ASN A 25 -14.34 5.79 -2.42
C ASN A 25 -13.10 5.47 -3.26
N TRP A 26 -11.92 5.40 -2.63
CA TRP A 26 -10.69 4.98 -3.29
C TRP A 26 -10.84 3.58 -3.90
N TYR A 27 -11.34 2.61 -3.12
CA TYR A 27 -11.53 1.23 -3.53
C TYR A 27 -12.63 1.09 -4.57
N PHE A 28 -13.72 1.87 -4.44
CA PHE A 28 -14.77 1.90 -5.45
C PHE A 28 -14.23 2.38 -6.80
N PHE A 29 -13.46 3.48 -6.83
CA PHE A 29 -12.82 3.97 -8.06
C PHE A 29 -11.89 2.91 -8.66
N ASP A 30 -11.02 2.32 -7.82
CA ASP A 30 -10.03 1.31 -8.21
C ASP A 30 -10.67 0.06 -8.86
N THR A 31 -11.85 -0.34 -8.39
CA THR A 31 -12.52 -1.58 -8.81
C THR A 31 -13.72 -1.37 -9.73
N ASP A 32 -14.06 -0.11 -10.06
CA ASP A 32 -15.18 0.15 -10.96
C ASP A 32 -14.94 -0.43 -12.36
N VAL A 33 -16.02 -0.56 -13.13
CA VAL A 33 -15.99 -1.16 -14.47
C VAL A 33 -15.17 -0.38 -15.49
N ARG A 34 -14.78 0.86 -15.21
CA ARG A 34 -13.99 1.70 -16.13
C ARG A 34 -12.50 1.55 -15.88
N HIS A 35 -12.08 1.52 -14.62
CA HIS A 35 -10.68 1.50 -14.24
C HIS A 35 -10.16 0.06 -14.09
N GLN A 36 -10.85 -0.78 -13.30
CA GLN A 36 -10.49 -2.19 -13.08
C GLN A 36 -9.00 -2.40 -12.72
N TYR A 37 -8.43 -1.49 -11.92
CA TYR A 37 -7.03 -1.59 -11.50
C TYR A 37 -6.83 -2.73 -10.52
N HIS A 38 -7.77 -2.94 -9.60
CA HIS A 38 -7.71 -3.98 -8.58
C HIS A 38 -6.39 -3.95 -7.80
N THR A 39 -5.98 -2.75 -7.38
CA THR A 39 -4.64 -2.45 -6.84
C THR A 39 -4.31 -3.34 -5.64
N CYS A 40 -5.26 -3.62 -4.75
CA CYS A 40 -5.03 -4.53 -3.62
C CYS A 40 -4.66 -5.96 -4.07
N SER A 41 -5.39 -6.51 -5.05
CA SER A 41 -5.11 -7.84 -5.60
C SER A 41 -3.83 -7.88 -6.44
N TYR A 42 -3.51 -6.78 -7.12
CA TYR A 42 -2.25 -6.67 -7.83
C TYR A 42 -1.06 -6.65 -6.87
N LEU A 43 -1.14 -5.83 -5.82
CA LEU A 43 -0.14 -5.77 -4.75
C LEU A 43 0.06 -7.13 -4.09
N GLU A 44 -1.03 -7.83 -3.73
CA GLU A 44 -0.95 -9.18 -3.16
C GLU A 44 -0.16 -10.15 -4.06
N ARG A 45 -0.46 -10.15 -5.37
CA ARG A 45 0.24 -11.03 -6.33
C ARG A 45 1.73 -10.71 -6.42
N ILE A 46 2.10 -9.43 -6.51
CA ILE A 46 3.50 -9.03 -6.57
C ILE A 46 4.22 -9.42 -5.28
N ALA A 47 3.62 -9.15 -4.13
CA ALA A 47 4.19 -9.50 -2.83
C ALA A 47 4.40 -11.02 -2.70
N HIS A 48 3.42 -11.84 -3.11
CA HIS A 48 3.58 -13.29 -3.18
C HIS A 48 4.69 -13.73 -4.16
N SER A 49 4.84 -13.07 -5.30
CA SER A 49 5.91 -13.37 -6.26
C SER A 49 7.31 -13.06 -5.72
N LEU A 50 7.46 -11.96 -4.97
CA LEU A 50 8.72 -11.56 -4.34
C LEU A 50 9.08 -12.44 -3.14
N PHE A 51 8.08 -12.88 -2.38
CA PHE A 51 8.26 -13.65 -1.15
C PHE A 51 7.50 -14.99 -1.21
N PRO A 52 7.85 -15.90 -2.15
CA PRO A 52 7.07 -17.11 -2.43
C PRO A 52 7.04 -18.14 -1.29
N ASN A 53 7.89 -17.96 -0.27
CA ASN A 53 7.97 -18.83 0.90
C ASN A 53 7.27 -18.24 2.14
N VAL A 54 6.58 -17.11 1.99
CA VAL A 54 5.85 -16.41 3.06
C VAL A 54 4.39 -16.28 2.64
N SER A 55 3.46 -16.62 3.52
CA SER A 55 2.04 -16.39 3.24
C SER A 55 1.77 -14.90 3.10
N THR A 56 0.85 -14.49 2.21
CA THR A 56 0.46 -13.08 2.08
C THR A 56 -0.12 -12.51 3.39
N THR A 57 -0.66 -13.37 4.25
CA THR A 57 -1.15 -13.01 5.59
C THR A 57 -0.06 -12.83 6.64
N GLU A 58 1.18 -13.23 6.34
CA GLU A 58 2.35 -13.17 7.24
C GLU A 58 3.38 -12.12 6.79
N LEU A 59 3.17 -11.50 5.63
CA LEU A 59 4.03 -10.43 5.13
C LEU A 59 3.94 -9.21 6.05
N ASN A 60 5.10 -8.64 6.36
CA ASN A 60 5.18 -7.40 7.12
C ASN A 60 5.15 -6.16 6.22
N ASP A 61 5.08 -4.97 6.84
CA ASP A 61 4.97 -3.69 6.14
C ASP A 61 6.17 -3.41 5.21
N GLU A 62 7.38 -3.82 5.60
CA GLU A 62 8.58 -3.66 4.77
C GLU A 62 8.51 -4.51 3.49
N GLN A 63 8.00 -5.74 3.60
CA GLN A 63 7.81 -6.62 2.45
C GLN A 63 6.71 -6.12 1.51
N PHE A 64 5.61 -5.61 2.05
CA PHE A 64 4.60 -4.94 1.24
C PHE A 64 5.16 -3.69 0.57
N TYR A 65 5.95 -2.88 1.28
CA TYR A 65 6.59 -1.70 0.71
C TYR A 65 7.51 -2.05 -0.47
N MET A 66 8.32 -3.12 -0.37
CA MET A 66 9.13 -3.60 -1.50
C MET A 66 8.28 -3.97 -2.71
N ALA A 67 7.12 -4.62 -2.50
CA ALA A 67 6.19 -4.93 -3.58
C ALA A 67 5.56 -3.67 -4.20
N MET A 68 5.24 -2.66 -3.39
CA MET A 68 4.77 -1.35 -3.89
C MET A 68 5.83 -0.66 -4.74
N GLN A 69 7.10 -0.69 -4.30
CA GLN A 69 8.22 -0.11 -5.05
C GLN A 69 8.40 -0.79 -6.41
N GLU A 70 8.31 -2.12 -6.47
CA GLU A 70 8.35 -2.85 -7.75
C GLU A 70 7.19 -2.42 -8.67
N ILE A 71 5.97 -2.30 -8.14
CA ILE A 71 4.81 -1.84 -8.93
C ILE A 71 5.06 -0.44 -9.51
N VAL A 72 5.56 0.51 -8.71
CA VAL A 72 5.87 1.87 -9.17
C VAL A 72 7.02 1.87 -10.19
N GLU A 73 8.07 1.09 -9.97
CA GLU A 73 9.22 1.00 -10.88
C GLU A 73 8.81 0.52 -12.28
N PHE A 74 7.95 -0.50 -12.35
CA PHE A 74 7.48 -1.05 -13.63
C PHE A 74 6.30 -0.26 -14.24
N ASN A 75 5.63 0.59 -13.46
CA ASN A 75 4.44 1.33 -13.90
C ASN A 75 4.46 2.81 -13.43
N PRO A 76 5.53 3.58 -13.71
CA PRO A 76 5.71 4.91 -13.11
C PRO A 76 4.69 5.95 -13.61
N ASP A 77 4.10 5.74 -14.79
CA ASP A 77 3.07 6.61 -15.35
C ASP A 77 1.66 6.30 -14.83
N LEU A 78 1.53 5.30 -13.95
CA LEU A 78 0.24 4.85 -13.42
C LEU A 78 0.19 4.84 -11.89
N TYR A 79 1.24 4.35 -11.22
CA TYR A 79 1.24 4.14 -9.78
C TYR A 79 2.15 5.13 -9.03
N THR A 80 1.76 5.46 -7.80
CA THR A 80 2.58 6.19 -6.84
C THR A 80 2.36 5.64 -5.43
N ILE A 81 3.31 5.89 -4.53
CA ILE A 81 3.19 5.63 -3.10
C ILE A 81 2.91 6.95 -2.39
N LEU A 82 1.95 6.94 -1.47
CA LEU A 82 1.70 8.02 -0.53
C LEU A 82 2.25 7.63 0.84
N ASP A 83 3.07 8.51 1.41
CA ASP A 83 3.64 8.35 2.74
C ASP A 83 2.81 9.11 3.77
N ARG A 84 2.60 8.50 4.93
CA ARG A 84 1.92 9.11 6.07
C ARG A 84 2.77 8.95 7.32
N ASP A 85 3.22 10.07 7.87
CA ASP A 85 3.89 10.09 9.17
C ASP A 85 2.85 10.01 10.31
N VAL A 86 3.06 9.06 11.23
CA VAL A 86 2.22 8.83 12.40
C VAL A 86 3.06 8.99 13.66
N GLU A 87 2.67 9.91 14.54
CA GLU A 87 3.25 10.03 15.87
C GLU A 87 2.69 8.93 16.78
N VAL A 88 3.57 8.04 17.27
CA VAL A 88 3.25 6.98 18.22
C VAL A 88 3.98 7.20 19.54
N GLU A 89 3.31 6.89 20.66
CA GLU A 89 3.96 6.88 21.96
C GLU A 89 4.76 5.60 22.13
N ARG A 90 5.97 5.71 22.70
CA ARG A 90 6.91 4.56 22.84
C ARG A 90 6.36 3.37 23.65
N ILE A 91 5.25 3.53 24.35
CA ILE A 91 4.62 2.49 25.16
C ILE A 91 3.89 1.49 24.25
N ASP A 92 3.45 1.93 23.06
CA ASP A 92 2.69 1.13 22.10
C ASP A 92 3.57 0.26 21.19
N LEU A 93 4.90 0.32 21.35
CA LEU A 93 5.89 -0.43 20.55
C LEU A 93 6.44 -1.68 21.30
N ILE A 94 5.86 -2.07 22.43
CA ILE A 94 6.36 -3.14 23.32
C ILE A 94 5.44 -4.38 23.33
N GLU A 95 4.38 -4.42 22.53
CA GLU A 95 3.58 -5.66 22.31
C GLU A 95 4.00 -6.40 21.04
#